data_AF-A0A0P0Z994-F1
#
_entry.id   AF-A0A0P0Z994-F1
#
_cell.length_a   1.000
_cell.length_b   1.000
_cell.length_c   1.000
_cell.angle_alpha   90.00
_cell.angle_beta   90.00
_cell.angle_gamma   90.00
#
_symmetry.space_group_name_H-M   'P 1'
#
loop_
_entity.id
_entity.type
_entity.pdbx_description
1 polymer ?
#
loop_
_entity_poly.entity_id
_entity_poly.type
_entity_poly.pdbx_seq_one_letter_code
_entity_poly.pdbx_strand_id
1 'polypeptide(L)'
;MSERFRSWGGATARNTVAIGPDEFPTGGTALPFGNGCSYGDSCLHSNGAMIESRRADRILSFDRETGILRCEAGALLSDVIAHAAPTGWFPPVLPGTQFVTVGGAIANDIHGKNHHRRGTFGCHVEEIVLKRSDRGRLVCSRSENVDLFAATISGMGLTGLIEKVTLRLMPAVFSDIVETTTRFHRLEDYFDCAEEADAQHEYAVAWIDSLATGRHFGRGHLICGDHANVGSKSGKSRPPITSVPFTPPISPLMGPALKAFNETYYRKAKPGTTTRTVPFDGFFFPLDRVGRWNRLYGPRGLCQHQGVLPDNAGRDGVRALIECAHAHGQGSFLTVLKRFGAVESPGLTSFPRPGYTLTLDFPDRGEKTLKLLAELDRITIEAGGAVNPYKQHRMSPETFATSYPRFAELDALRDPAMMSDFWLRTVGGASNSTTTAEKRTAEHHAFTVPKVPSPAFAQSGRF
;
A
#
# COMPACT_ATOMS: atom_id res chain seq x y z
N MET A 1 17.64 18.59 16.54
CA MET A 1 17.55 17.11 16.51
C MET A 1 17.22 16.72 15.08
N SER A 2 18.12 16.06 14.34
CA SER A 2 17.82 15.68 12.95
C SER A 2 16.74 14.60 12.92
N GLU A 3 15.73 14.78 12.07
CA GLU A 3 14.63 13.83 11.79
C GLU A 3 15.16 12.55 11.09
N ARG A 4 16.02 11.77 11.75
CA ARG A 4 16.70 10.61 11.15
C ARG A 4 15.73 9.52 10.69
N PHE A 5 14.62 9.35 11.41
CA PHE A 5 13.58 8.37 11.09
C PHE A 5 12.27 9.06 10.75
N ARG A 6 11.91 9.01 9.47
CA ARG A 6 10.74 9.67 8.91
C ARG A 6 9.99 8.72 8.00
N SER A 7 8.68 8.66 8.19
CA SER A 7 7.75 7.97 7.29
C SER A 7 7.52 8.78 6.00
N TRP A 8 7.01 8.13 4.96
CA TRP A 8 6.77 8.77 3.68
C TRP A 8 5.75 9.92 3.74
N GLY A 9 4.71 9.77 4.57
CA GLY A 9 3.66 10.79 4.76
C GLY A 9 4.15 12.00 5.56
N GLY A 10 5.27 11.86 6.27
CA GLY A 10 5.97 12.95 6.92
C GLY A 10 6.04 12.88 8.45
N ALA A 11 5.43 11.87 9.08
CA ALA A 11 5.56 11.64 10.52
C ALA A 11 6.99 11.20 10.88
N THR A 12 7.44 11.60 12.07
CA THR A 12 8.80 11.38 12.57
C THR A 12 8.78 10.74 13.96
N ALA A 13 9.66 9.77 14.17
CA ALA A 13 9.87 9.19 15.50
C ALA A 13 10.56 10.22 16.42
N ARG A 14 10.20 10.23 17.70
CA ARG A 14 10.73 11.17 18.69
C ARG A 14 11.52 10.45 19.79
N ASN A 15 12.55 11.10 20.32
CA ASN A 15 13.35 10.58 21.43
C ASN A 15 13.85 9.14 21.22
N THR A 16 14.25 8.81 19.98
CA THR A 16 14.69 7.46 19.64
C THR A 16 16.21 7.37 19.47
N VAL A 17 16.76 6.20 19.80
CA VAL A 17 18.17 5.86 19.58
C VAL A 17 18.28 4.98 18.32
N ALA A 18 19.22 5.31 17.44
CA ALA A 18 19.53 4.47 16.28
C ALA A 18 20.51 3.38 16.68
N ILE A 19 20.22 2.12 16.33
CA ILE A 19 21.09 0.97 16.57
C ILE A 19 21.29 0.16 15.29
N GLY A 20 22.44 -0.51 15.17
CA GLY A 20 22.72 -1.40 14.04
C GLY A 20 21.93 -2.72 14.10
N PRO A 21 21.79 -3.45 12.98
CA PRO A 21 21.13 -4.76 12.95
C PRO A 21 21.83 -5.84 13.81
N ASP A 22 23.13 -5.67 14.08
CA ASP A 22 23.89 -6.57 14.95
C ASP A 22 23.61 -6.30 16.45
N GLU A 23 23.29 -5.05 16.78
CA GLU A 23 23.01 -4.53 18.12
C GLU A 23 21.53 -4.77 18.46
N PHE A 24 21.14 -6.02 18.63
CA PHE A 24 19.75 -6.35 19.01
C PHE A 24 19.49 -5.94 20.47
N PRO A 25 18.32 -5.36 20.80
CA PRO A 25 18.08 -4.79 22.13
C PRO A 25 18.20 -5.84 23.24
N THR A 26 19.03 -5.54 24.25
CA THR A 26 19.14 -6.30 25.50
C THR A 26 18.31 -5.68 26.64
N GLY A 27 17.65 -4.54 26.38
CA GLY A 27 16.76 -3.83 27.30
C GLY A 27 15.97 -2.72 26.56
N GLY A 28 14.78 -2.38 27.06
CA GLY A 28 13.86 -1.46 26.38
C GLY A 28 13.15 -2.10 25.18
N THR A 29 12.54 -1.26 24.33
CA THR A 29 11.84 -1.71 23.12
C THR A 29 12.42 -1.09 21.86
N ALA A 30 12.33 -1.80 20.75
CA ALA A 30 12.85 -1.39 19.45
C ALA A 30 11.89 -1.70 18.30
N LEU A 31 12.19 -1.15 17.12
CA LEU A 31 11.52 -1.50 15.87
C LEU A 31 12.50 -1.51 14.69
N PRO A 32 12.44 -2.50 13.78
CA PRO A 32 13.16 -2.45 12.51
C PRO A 32 12.70 -1.28 11.63
N PHE A 33 13.65 -0.48 11.16
CA PHE A 33 13.43 0.56 10.16
C PHE A 33 14.03 0.15 8.81
N GLY A 34 13.16 0.00 7.81
CA GLY A 34 13.56 -0.21 6.42
C GLY A 34 13.94 1.11 5.73
N ASN A 35 13.28 1.44 4.62
CA ASN A 35 13.53 2.68 3.87
C ASN A 35 12.46 3.78 4.10
N GLY A 36 11.67 3.68 5.18
CA GLY A 36 10.67 4.71 5.53
C GLY A 36 9.52 4.88 4.52
N CYS A 37 9.23 3.87 3.69
CA CYS A 37 8.21 3.96 2.64
C CYS A 37 6.76 3.75 3.13
N SER A 38 6.55 3.30 4.37
CA SER A 38 5.23 3.37 5.00
C SER A 38 4.83 4.84 5.17
N TYR A 39 3.54 5.15 5.04
CA TYR A 39 3.06 6.53 5.04
C TYR A 39 2.86 7.07 6.46
N GLY A 40 2.59 6.18 7.41
CA GLY A 40 2.34 6.54 8.80
C GLY A 40 3.32 5.95 9.79
N ASP A 41 2.82 5.70 10.99
CA ASP A 41 3.59 5.37 12.20
C ASP A 41 3.84 3.87 12.39
N SER A 42 3.34 3.02 11.49
CA SER A 42 3.65 1.57 11.48
C SER A 42 5.14 1.24 11.45
N CYS A 43 5.96 2.13 10.87
CA CYS A 43 7.41 1.97 10.79
C CYS A 43 8.17 2.88 11.76
N LEU A 44 7.52 3.44 12.77
CA LEU A 44 8.12 4.38 13.71
C LEU A 44 7.94 3.88 15.15
N HIS A 45 8.94 4.15 15.98
CA HIS A 45 8.89 3.87 17.41
C HIS A 45 9.56 5.00 18.19
N SER A 46 8.77 5.71 18.98
CA SER A 46 9.20 6.83 19.80
C SER A 46 9.55 6.36 21.22
N ASN A 47 10.51 7.02 21.86
CA ASN A 47 10.98 6.68 23.22
C ASN A 47 11.56 5.24 23.34
N GLY A 48 12.13 4.72 22.26
CA GLY A 48 12.82 3.43 22.21
C GLY A 48 13.92 3.44 21.15
N ALA A 49 14.29 2.28 20.63
CA ALA A 49 15.30 2.18 19.58
C ALA A 49 14.72 1.92 18.18
N MET A 50 15.37 2.45 17.15
CA MET A 50 15.12 2.10 15.75
C MET A 50 16.31 1.31 15.20
N ILE A 51 16.06 0.09 14.70
CA ILE A 51 17.10 -0.78 14.14
C ILE A 51 17.27 -0.44 12.65
N GLU A 52 18.44 0.07 12.27
CA GLU A 52 18.75 0.50 10.90
C GLU A 52 18.99 -0.68 9.95
N SER A 53 17.89 -1.32 9.54
CA SER A 53 17.93 -2.58 8.80
C SER A 53 18.52 -2.44 7.40
N ARG A 54 18.49 -1.23 6.82
CA ARG A 54 19.15 -0.90 5.53
C ARG A 54 20.66 -1.15 5.51
N ARG A 55 21.32 -1.25 6.67
CA ARG A 55 22.77 -1.51 6.75
C ARG A 55 23.14 -2.96 6.41
N ALA A 56 22.16 -3.87 6.38
CA ALA A 56 22.33 -5.26 5.96
C ALA A 56 21.52 -5.51 4.68
N ASP A 57 22.11 -5.22 3.51
CA ASP A 57 21.43 -5.16 2.22
C ASP A 57 22.03 -6.07 1.11
N ARG A 58 22.85 -7.04 1.49
CA ARG A 58 23.54 -7.90 0.51
C ARG A 58 22.60 -8.93 -0.13
N ILE A 59 22.77 -9.13 -1.44
CA ILE A 59 22.33 -10.35 -2.12
C ILE A 59 23.34 -11.46 -1.77
N LEU A 60 22.87 -12.54 -1.15
CA LEU A 60 23.71 -13.61 -0.60
C LEU A 60 23.92 -14.74 -1.60
N SER A 61 22.87 -15.12 -2.32
CA SER A 61 22.95 -16.11 -3.41
C SER A 61 21.77 -15.96 -4.36
N PHE A 62 21.94 -16.43 -5.59
CA PHE A 62 20.87 -16.48 -6.56
C PHE A 62 21.06 -17.65 -7.52
N ASP A 63 20.09 -18.56 -7.51
CA ASP A 63 20.00 -19.71 -8.41
C ASP A 63 19.20 -19.32 -9.66
N ARG A 64 19.89 -19.32 -10.81
CA ARG A 64 19.32 -18.91 -12.10
C ARG A 64 18.51 -20.01 -12.78
N GLU A 65 18.61 -21.25 -12.32
CA GLU A 65 17.82 -22.36 -12.85
C GLU A 65 16.45 -22.39 -12.17
N THR A 66 16.43 -22.15 -10.85
CA THR A 66 15.19 -22.26 -10.06
C THR A 66 14.54 -20.91 -9.72
N GLY A 67 15.26 -19.79 -9.87
CA GLY A 67 14.78 -18.47 -9.51
C GLY A 67 14.78 -18.20 -8.01
N ILE A 68 15.51 -18.99 -7.21
CA ILE A 68 15.67 -18.75 -5.78
C ILE A 68 16.73 -17.68 -5.53
N LEU A 69 16.32 -16.60 -4.88
CA LEU A 69 17.21 -15.54 -4.41
C LEU A 69 17.23 -15.50 -2.89
N ARG A 70 18.42 -15.51 -2.30
CA ARG A 70 18.63 -15.27 -0.87
C ARG A 70 19.28 -13.92 -0.67
N CYS A 71 18.73 -13.09 0.21
CA CYS A 71 19.29 -11.77 0.54
C CYS A 71 19.12 -11.42 2.01
N GLU A 72 19.83 -10.37 2.44
CA GLU A 72 19.56 -9.70 3.70
C GLU A 72 18.29 -8.85 3.58
N ALA A 73 17.55 -8.70 4.67
CA ALA A 73 16.24 -8.05 4.66
C ALA A 73 16.31 -6.55 4.33
N GLY A 74 17.47 -5.93 4.52
CA GLY A 74 17.69 -4.55 4.16
C GLY A 74 17.68 -4.31 2.67
N ALA A 75 17.97 -5.29 1.81
CA ALA A 75 18.09 -5.14 0.35
C ALA A 75 16.87 -4.42 -0.26
N LEU A 76 17.07 -3.49 -1.21
CA LEU A 76 15.93 -2.87 -1.91
C LEU A 76 15.40 -3.78 -3.00
N LEU A 77 14.12 -3.63 -3.32
CA LEU A 77 13.57 -4.25 -4.53
C LEU A 77 14.29 -3.77 -5.80
N SER A 78 14.79 -2.52 -5.85
CA SER A 78 15.65 -2.07 -6.96
C SER A 78 16.92 -2.91 -7.12
N ASP A 79 17.53 -3.33 -6.01
CA ASP A 79 18.76 -4.13 -6.03
C ASP A 79 18.45 -5.55 -6.50
N VAL A 80 17.33 -6.11 -6.03
CA VAL A 80 16.82 -7.42 -6.47
C VAL A 80 16.50 -7.41 -7.97
N ILE A 81 15.78 -6.40 -8.47
CA ILE A 81 15.46 -6.27 -9.91
C ILE A 81 16.75 -6.14 -10.73
N ALA A 82 17.66 -5.25 -10.32
CA ALA A 82 18.91 -5.01 -11.02
C ALA A 82 19.81 -6.26 -11.09
N HIS A 83 19.76 -7.11 -10.06
CA HIS A 83 20.50 -8.36 -10.01
C HIS A 83 19.85 -9.48 -10.85
N ALA A 84 18.54 -9.67 -10.73
CA ALA A 84 17.84 -10.84 -11.28
C ALA A 84 17.38 -10.65 -12.74
N ALA A 85 16.87 -9.47 -13.13
CA ALA A 85 16.26 -9.25 -14.44
C ALA A 85 17.17 -9.57 -15.64
N PRO A 86 18.49 -9.28 -15.61
CA PRO A 86 19.39 -9.65 -16.71
C PRO A 86 19.45 -11.15 -17.02
N THR A 87 19.04 -11.99 -16.07
CA THR A 87 19.06 -13.44 -16.17
C THR A 87 17.69 -14.05 -16.48
N GLY A 88 16.68 -13.22 -16.73
CA GLY A 88 15.32 -13.67 -17.07
C GLY A 88 14.43 -13.96 -15.86
N TRP A 89 14.75 -13.39 -14.69
CA TRP A 89 13.98 -13.52 -13.46
C TRP A 89 13.57 -12.17 -12.92
N PHE A 90 12.37 -12.07 -12.36
CA PHE A 90 11.82 -10.80 -11.89
C PHE A 90 11.06 -10.99 -10.56
N PRO A 91 11.01 -9.98 -9.68
CA PRO A 91 10.18 -10.07 -8.49
C PRO A 91 8.70 -10.24 -8.86
N PRO A 92 8.00 -11.21 -8.26
CA PRO A 92 6.62 -11.50 -8.62
C PRO A 92 5.64 -10.43 -8.16
N VAL A 93 5.98 -9.66 -7.12
CA VAL A 93 5.14 -8.61 -6.58
C VAL A 93 5.96 -7.33 -6.40
N LEU A 94 5.51 -6.25 -7.03
CA LEU A 94 6.13 -4.92 -6.94
C LEU A 94 5.10 -3.87 -6.51
N PRO A 95 5.41 -3.02 -5.51
CA PRO A 95 4.54 -1.91 -5.12
C PRO A 95 4.75 -0.72 -6.08
N GLY A 96 4.17 0.44 -5.76
CA GLY A 96 4.30 1.65 -6.61
C GLY A 96 5.67 2.33 -6.62
N THR A 97 6.64 1.83 -5.85
CA THR A 97 8.03 2.32 -5.82
C THR A 97 9.00 1.15 -5.60
N GLN A 98 10.17 1.19 -6.23
CA GLN A 98 11.19 0.13 -6.09
C GLN A 98 12.08 0.31 -4.85
N PHE A 99 11.96 1.44 -4.15
CA PHE A 99 12.83 1.78 -3.02
C PHE A 99 12.34 1.19 -1.69
N VAL A 100 11.57 0.11 -1.73
CA VAL A 100 11.15 -0.63 -0.53
C VAL A 100 12.18 -1.72 -0.23
N THR A 101 12.52 -1.91 1.04
CA THR A 101 13.36 -3.03 1.51
C THR A 101 12.60 -4.35 1.47
N VAL A 102 13.26 -5.48 1.23
CA VAL A 102 12.65 -6.81 1.31
C VAL A 102 11.98 -7.07 2.67
N GLY A 103 12.62 -6.72 3.79
CA GLY A 103 12.05 -6.86 5.13
C GLY A 103 10.76 -6.04 5.30
N GLY A 104 10.77 -4.77 4.87
CA GLY A 104 9.57 -3.93 4.85
C GLY A 104 8.47 -4.43 3.90
N ALA A 105 8.84 -5.08 2.79
CA ALA A 105 7.89 -5.71 1.87
C ALA A 105 7.15 -6.88 2.54
N ILE A 106 7.85 -7.68 3.35
CA ILE A 106 7.30 -8.79 4.13
C ILE A 106 6.48 -8.28 5.32
N ALA A 107 7.03 -7.36 6.09
CA ALA A 107 6.41 -6.84 7.31
C ALA A 107 5.06 -6.16 7.04
N ASN A 108 4.87 -5.58 5.85
CA ASN A 108 3.61 -4.98 5.41
C ASN A 108 2.82 -5.88 4.43
N ASP A 109 3.35 -7.06 4.12
CA ASP A 109 2.84 -7.98 3.10
C ASP A 109 2.32 -7.26 1.84
N ILE A 110 3.23 -6.55 1.18
CA ILE A 110 2.89 -5.62 0.11
C ILE A 110 2.20 -6.32 -1.07
N HIS A 111 1.49 -5.52 -1.86
CA HIS A 111 0.76 -6.00 -3.04
C HIS A 111 1.10 -5.18 -4.29
N GLY A 112 0.99 -5.80 -5.46
CA GLY A 112 1.29 -5.20 -6.76
C GLY A 112 0.08 -5.05 -7.67
N LYS A 113 0.32 -4.60 -8.90
CA LYS A 113 -0.71 -4.51 -9.96
C LYS A 113 -1.21 -5.89 -10.41
N ASN A 114 -0.56 -6.97 -10.01
CA ASN A 114 -0.88 -8.35 -10.36
C ASN A 114 -1.39 -9.18 -9.18
N HIS A 115 -1.87 -8.53 -8.11
CA HIS A 115 -2.36 -9.25 -6.93
C HIS A 115 -3.44 -10.28 -7.30
N HIS A 116 -4.27 -10.00 -8.31
CA HIS A 116 -5.29 -10.93 -8.79
C HIS A 116 -4.75 -12.27 -9.28
N ARG A 117 -3.47 -12.34 -9.72
CA ARG A 117 -2.82 -13.59 -10.16
C ARG A 117 -1.76 -14.12 -9.20
N ARG A 118 -1.01 -13.23 -8.57
CA ARG A 118 0.18 -13.58 -7.78
C ARG A 118 -0.03 -13.45 -6.27
N GLY A 119 -1.11 -12.81 -5.83
CA GLY A 119 -1.32 -12.51 -4.42
C GLY A 119 -0.35 -11.45 -3.91
N THR A 120 0.08 -11.62 -2.66
CA THR A 120 0.95 -10.69 -1.95
C THR A 120 2.42 -11.08 -2.03
N PHE A 121 3.31 -10.21 -1.56
CA PHE A 121 4.75 -10.51 -1.50
C PHE A 121 5.04 -11.75 -0.63
N GLY A 122 4.31 -11.92 0.48
CA GLY A 122 4.39 -13.07 1.37
C GLY A 122 4.16 -14.41 0.68
N CYS A 123 3.32 -14.46 -0.36
CA CYS A 123 3.08 -15.68 -1.15
C CYS A 123 4.37 -16.26 -1.77
N HIS A 124 5.37 -15.41 -1.99
CA HIS A 124 6.62 -15.76 -2.68
C HIS A 124 7.84 -15.87 -1.76
N VAL A 125 7.62 -15.77 -0.44
CA VAL A 125 8.65 -16.02 0.56
C VAL A 125 8.72 -17.52 0.83
N GLU A 126 9.94 -18.07 0.83
CA GLU A 126 10.21 -19.49 1.09
C GLU A 126 10.74 -19.69 2.51
N GLU A 127 11.60 -18.78 2.97
CA GLU A 127 12.27 -18.85 4.27
C GLU A 127 12.53 -17.44 4.82
N ILE A 128 12.37 -17.27 6.13
CA ILE A 128 12.73 -16.08 6.89
C ILE A 128 13.68 -16.51 8.01
N VAL A 129 14.86 -15.91 8.09
CA VAL A 129 15.71 -16.00 9.29
C VAL A 129 15.33 -14.83 10.20
N LEU A 130 14.70 -15.15 11.33
CA LEU A 130 14.15 -14.20 12.29
C LEU A 130 14.99 -14.20 13.56
N LYS A 131 15.48 -13.03 13.98
CA LYS A 131 16.17 -12.84 15.26
C LYS A 131 15.22 -12.23 16.29
N ARG A 132 15.08 -12.90 17.43
CA ARG A 132 14.21 -12.51 18.55
C ARG A 132 14.96 -12.31 19.86
N SER A 133 14.38 -11.52 20.77
CA SER A 133 14.92 -11.25 22.12
C SER A 133 14.82 -12.46 23.05
N ASP A 134 13.77 -13.26 22.88
CA ASP A 134 13.38 -14.33 23.81
C ASP A 134 13.86 -15.72 23.35
N ARG A 135 13.99 -15.93 22.04
CA ARG A 135 14.28 -17.25 21.44
C ARG A 135 15.56 -17.28 20.58
N GLY A 136 16.25 -16.15 20.43
CA GLY A 136 17.42 -16.06 19.57
C GLY A 136 17.06 -16.12 18.07
N ARG A 137 17.91 -16.76 17.26
CA ARG A 137 17.70 -16.87 15.81
C ARG A 137 16.90 -18.12 15.47
N LEU A 138 15.88 -17.95 14.65
CA LEU A 138 14.97 -18.99 14.18
C LEU A 138 14.90 -18.98 12.65
N VAL A 139 14.71 -20.16 12.06
CA VAL A 139 14.35 -20.30 10.65
C VAL A 139 12.85 -20.54 10.58
N CYS A 140 12.13 -19.67 9.88
CA CYS A 140 10.69 -19.74 9.73
C CYS A 140 10.33 -19.99 8.26
N SER A 141 9.48 -20.97 8.01
CA SER A 141 8.99 -21.36 6.69
C SER A 141 7.59 -21.96 6.79
N ARG A 142 7.05 -22.46 5.68
CA ARG A 142 5.76 -23.18 5.66
C ARG A 142 5.80 -24.52 6.41
N SER A 143 6.99 -25.04 6.75
CA SER A 143 7.17 -26.32 7.44
C SER A 143 7.94 -26.22 8.77
N GLU A 144 8.48 -25.05 9.11
CA GLU A 144 9.28 -24.84 10.33
C GLU A 144 8.89 -23.50 10.97
N ASN A 145 8.65 -23.47 12.29
CA ASN A 145 8.16 -22.28 13.01
C ASN A 145 7.00 -21.59 12.26
N VAL A 146 6.01 -22.39 11.84
CA VAL A 146 4.96 -22.02 10.88
C VAL A 146 4.09 -20.87 11.40
N ASP A 147 3.81 -20.87 12.70
CA ASP A 147 3.11 -19.80 13.41
C ASP A 147 3.86 -18.47 13.32
N LEU A 148 5.17 -18.47 13.58
CA LEU A 148 6.02 -17.28 13.44
C LEU A 148 6.21 -16.86 11.99
N PHE A 149 6.25 -17.80 11.04
CA PHE A 149 6.29 -17.47 9.61
C PHE A 149 5.04 -16.68 9.21
N ALA A 150 3.85 -17.20 9.52
CA ALA A 150 2.58 -16.54 9.25
C ALA A 150 2.43 -15.20 9.99
N ALA A 151 2.88 -15.13 11.25
CA ALA A 151 2.81 -13.90 12.04
C ALA A 151 3.82 -12.82 11.56
N THR A 152 4.95 -13.22 10.99
CA THR A 152 5.98 -12.28 10.52
C THR A 152 5.56 -11.61 9.20
N ILE A 153 4.86 -12.34 8.33
CA ILE A 153 4.27 -11.79 7.11
C ILE A 153 3.06 -10.94 7.49
N SER A 154 3.07 -9.65 7.12
CA SER A 154 2.16 -8.63 7.64
C SER A 154 2.29 -8.36 9.15
N GLY A 155 3.39 -8.81 9.77
CA GLY A 155 3.65 -8.66 11.21
C GLY A 155 4.12 -7.28 11.64
N MET A 156 4.24 -6.32 10.72
CA MET A 156 4.65 -4.93 10.97
C MET A 156 5.99 -4.77 11.70
N GLY A 157 6.87 -5.78 11.61
CA GLY A 157 8.17 -5.81 12.30
C GLY A 157 8.10 -6.16 13.78
N LEU A 158 6.94 -6.62 14.27
CA LEU A 158 6.68 -6.86 15.68
C LEU A 158 7.10 -8.26 16.16
N THR A 159 7.28 -9.22 15.26
CA THR A 159 7.68 -10.60 15.61
C THR A 159 9.18 -10.78 15.82
N GLY A 160 9.99 -9.78 15.49
CA GLY A 160 11.45 -9.82 15.57
C GLY A 160 12.12 -9.08 14.41
N LEU A 161 13.46 -9.15 14.35
CA LEU A 161 14.24 -8.62 13.23
C LEU A 161 14.37 -9.70 12.15
N ILE A 162 13.82 -9.45 10.96
CA ILE A 162 14.10 -10.27 9.78
C ILE A 162 15.55 -9.99 9.36
N GLU A 163 16.44 -10.97 9.45
CA GLU A 163 17.84 -10.82 9.05
C GLU A 163 18.04 -11.23 7.59
N LYS A 164 17.51 -12.41 7.20
CA LYS A 164 17.69 -12.99 5.86
C LYS A 164 16.36 -13.53 5.34
N VAL A 165 16.23 -13.51 4.02
CA VAL A 165 15.03 -13.96 3.32
C VAL A 165 15.44 -14.80 2.11
N THR A 166 14.72 -15.89 1.88
CA THR A 166 14.75 -16.64 0.63
C THR A 166 13.46 -16.38 -0.14
N LEU A 167 13.57 -15.91 -1.38
CA LEU A 167 12.47 -15.51 -2.26
C LEU A 167 12.43 -16.38 -3.52
N ARG A 168 11.22 -16.73 -3.94
CA ARG A 168 10.93 -17.29 -5.26
C ARG A 168 10.64 -16.18 -6.25
N LEU A 169 11.51 -15.97 -7.23
CA LEU A 169 11.27 -15.05 -8.33
C LEU A 169 10.39 -15.69 -9.41
N MET A 170 9.79 -14.87 -10.28
CA MET A 170 9.05 -15.35 -11.45
C MET A 170 9.90 -15.27 -12.72
N PRO A 171 9.72 -16.20 -13.67
CA PRO A 171 10.38 -16.11 -14.96
C PRO A 171 9.81 -14.91 -15.75
N ALA A 172 10.70 -14.07 -16.25
CA ALA A 172 10.41 -12.96 -17.14
C ALA A 172 11.68 -12.63 -17.94
N VAL A 173 11.78 -13.19 -19.15
CA VAL A 173 12.99 -13.11 -19.98
C VAL A 173 13.35 -11.66 -20.32
N PHE A 174 12.34 -10.80 -20.50
CA PHE A 174 12.49 -9.39 -20.80
C PHE A 174 11.76 -8.54 -19.75
N SER A 175 12.39 -7.45 -19.34
CA SER A 175 11.82 -6.56 -18.33
C SER A 175 10.79 -5.60 -18.92
N ASP A 176 10.90 -5.25 -20.20
CA ASP A 176 9.93 -4.38 -20.88
C ASP A 176 8.50 -4.95 -20.79
N ILE A 177 7.53 -4.04 -20.69
CA ILE A 177 6.11 -4.36 -20.53
C ILE A 177 5.35 -3.96 -21.78
N VAL A 178 4.56 -4.87 -22.32
CA VAL A 178 3.52 -4.56 -23.31
C VAL A 178 2.34 -3.97 -22.54
N GLU A 179 2.26 -2.64 -22.51
CA GLU A 179 1.22 -1.89 -21.81
C GLU A 179 0.01 -1.70 -22.73
N THR A 180 -1.16 -2.14 -22.25
CA THR A 180 -2.45 -1.90 -22.90
C THR A 180 -3.25 -0.93 -22.04
N THR A 181 -3.55 0.25 -22.58
CA THR A 181 -4.34 1.29 -21.89
C THR A 181 -5.69 1.45 -22.56
N THR A 182 -6.75 1.24 -21.81
CA THR A 182 -8.14 1.50 -22.22
C THR A 182 -8.66 2.73 -21.49
N ARG A 183 -9.05 3.76 -22.24
CA ARG A 183 -9.68 4.95 -21.67
C ARG A 183 -11.18 4.73 -21.49
N PHE A 184 -11.68 4.99 -20.30
CA PHE A 184 -13.10 4.87 -19.98
C PHE A 184 -13.72 6.20 -19.53
N HIS A 185 -15.04 6.34 -19.71
CA HIS A 185 -15.73 7.63 -19.66
C HIS A 185 -16.47 7.89 -18.34
N ARG A 186 -16.74 6.84 -17.57
CA ARG A 186 -17.39 6.87 -16.24
C ARG A 186 -16.92 5.66 -15.43
N LEU A 187 -17.08 5.74 -14.11
CA LEU A 187 -16.65 4.71 -13.17
C LEU A 187 -17.26 3.33 -13.48
N GLU A 188 -18.51 3.30 -13.94
CA GLU A 188 -19.22 2.09 -14.35
C GLU A 188 -18.42 1.27 -15.36
N ASP A 189 -17.85 1.95 -16.36
CA ASP A 189 -17.14 1.31 -17.47
C ASP A 189 -15.91 0.52 -16.98
N TYR A 190 -15.29 0.93 -15.85
CA TYR A 190 -14.20 0.18 -15.24
C TYR A 190 -14.70 -1.15 -14.68
N PHE A 191 -15.81 -1.14 -13.93
CA PHE A 191 -16.37 -2.36 -13.35
C PHE A 191 -16.82 -3.34 -14.44
N ASP A 192 -17.32 -2.84 -15.56
CA ASP A 192 -17.77 -3.66 -16.68
C ASP A 192 -16.61 -4.39 -17.40
N CYS A 193 -15.35 -3.98 -17.20
CA CYS A 193 -14.18 -4.59 -17.87
C CYS A 193 -13.05 -5.07 -16.93
N ALA A 194 -13.13 -4.81 -15.63
CA ALA A 194 -12.06 -5.14 -14.68
C ALA A 194 -11.75 -6.64 -14.61
N GLU A 195 -12.78 -7.50 -14.57
CA GLU A 195 -12.59 -8.95 -14.45
C GLU A 195 -11.98 -9.57 -15.70
N GLU A 196 -12.40 -9.11 -16.89
CA GLU A 196 -11.83 -9.57 -18.16
C GLU A 196 -10.35 -9.15 -18.27
N ALA A 197 -10.04 -7.92 -17.86
CA ALA A 197 -8.66 -7.44 -17.83
C ALA A 197 -7.78 -8.27 -16.87
N ASP A 198 -8.29 -8.62 -15.69
CA ASP A 198 -7.62 -9.49 -14.73
C ASP A 198 -7.33 -10.89 -15.34
N ALA A 199 -8.29 -11.43 -16.10
CA ALA A 199 -8.15 -12.73 -16.75
C ALA A 199 -7.11 -12.72 -17.88
N GLN A 200 -7.08 -11.64 -18.66
CA GLN A 200 -6.23 -11.51 -19.85
C GLN A 200 -4.79 -11.09 -19.54
N HIS A 201 -4.56 -10.32 -18.49
CA HIS A 201 -3.28 -9.66 -18.24
C HIS A 201 -2.65 -10.06 -16.90
N GLU A 202 -1.31 -10.11 -16.87
CA GLU A 202 -0.53 -10.30 -15.65
C GLU A 202 -0.77 -9.14 -14.68
N TYR A 203 -0.70 -7.90 -15.16
CA TYR A 203 -0.86 -6.68 -14.36
C TYR A 203 -2.09 -5.90 -14.79
N ALA A 204 -2.90 -5.41 -13.84
CA ALA A 204 -4.04 -4.54 -14.07
C ALA A 204 -4.16 -3.47 -12.98
N VAL A 205 -4.38 -2.21 -13.38
CA VAL A 205 -4.64 -1.10 -12.46
C VAL A 205 -5.38 0.02 -13.18
N ALA A 206 -6.24 0.75 -12.49
CA ALA A 206 -6.88 1.93 -13.00
C ALA A 206 -6.41 3.21 -12.31
N TRP A 207 -6.21 4.26 -13.11
CA TRP A 207 -6.18 5.64 -12.63
C TRP A 207 -7.56 6.26 -12.81
N ILE A 208 -8.05 6.94 -11.77
CA ILE A 208 -9.37 7.59 -11.76
C ILE A 208 -9.20 9.11 -11.63
N ASP A 209 -9.93 9.87 -12.44
CA ASP A 209 -10.11 11.30 -12.21
C ASP A 209 -11.11 11.50 -11.07
N SER A 210 -10.60 11.63 -9.84
CA SER A 210 -11.43 11.82 -8.65
C SER A 210 -12.08 13.21 -8.57
N LEU A 211 -11.92 14.10 -9.55
CA LEU A 211 -12.60 15.40 -9.58
C LEU A 211 -13.73 15.43 -10.63
N ALA A 212 -13.86 14.39 -11.45
CA ALA A 212 -14.91 14.31 -12.45
C ALA A 212 -16.28 14.06 -11.79
N THR A 213 -17.30 14.77 -12.26
CA THR A 213 -18.68 14.70 -11.73
C THR A 213 -19.70 14.49 -12.85
N GLY A 214 -20.96 14.27 -12.48
CA GLY A 214 -22.07 14.10 -13.44
C GLY A 214 -21.88 12.88 -14.33
N ARG A 215 -22.15 13.01 -15.63
CA ARG A 215 -22.05 11.91 -16.62
C ARG A 215 -20.63 11.35 -16.83
N HIS A 216 -19.62 12.03 -16.30
CA HIS A 216 -18.21 11.63 -16.40
C HIS A 216 -17.62 11.21 -15.06
N PHE A 217 -18.47 11.01 -14.05
CA PHE A 217 -18.06 10.66 -12.71
C PHE A 217 -17.09 9.47 -12.72
N GLY A 218 -15.90 9.68 -12.16
CA GLY A 218 -14.85 8.67 -12.06
C GLY A 218 -14.30 8.16 -13.40
N ARG A 219 -14.35 8.93 -14.49
CA ARG A 219 -13.62 8.61 -15.74
C ARG A 219 -12.14 8.33 -15.49
N GLY A 220 -11.48 7.60 -16.38
CA GLY A 220 -10.10 7.19 -16.12
C GLY A 220 -9.45 6.35 -17.21
N HIS A 221 -8.37 5.67 -16.81
CA HIS A 221 -7.62 4.74 -17.64
C HIS A 221 -7.49 3.41 -16.93
N LEU A 222 -7.86 2.31 -17.59
CA LEU A 222 -7.47 0.97 -17.19
C LEU A 222 -6.16 0.64 -17.90
N ILE A 223 -5.11 0.41 -17.12
CA ILE A 223 -3.74 0.21 -17.56
C ILE A 223 -3.35 -1.22 -17.20
N CYS A 224 -3.28 -2.06 -18.23
CA CYS A 224 -2.86 -3.45 -18.11
C CYS A 224 -1.45 -3.63 -18.67
N GLY A 225 -0.79 -4.71 -18.30
CA GLY A 225 0.52 -5.03 -18.85
C GLY A 225 0.91 -6.49 -18.71
N ASP A 226 1.80 -6.91 -19.61
CA ASP A 226 2.45 -8.21 -19.62
C ASP A 226 3.93 -8.05 -19.97
N HIS A 227 4.78 -8.95 -19.46
CA HIS A 227 6.19 -8.98 -19.88
C HIS A 227 6.30 -9.23 -21.38
N ALA A 228 7.11 -8.43 -22.06
CA ALA A 228 7.29 -8.54 -23.50
C ALA A 228 7.99 -9.85 -23.89
N ASN A 229 7.66 -10.38 -25.07
CA ASN A 229 8.33 -11.56 -25.64
C ASN A 229 9.68 -11.23 -26.30
N VAL A 230 9.97 -9.94 -26.50
CA VAL A 230 11.24 -9.39 -26.99
C VAL A 230 11.45 -8.02 -26.36
N GLY A 231 12.68 -7.68 -25.98
CA GLY A 231 12.98 -6.37 -25.42
C GLY A 231 14.28 -6.31 -24.63
N SER A 232 14.34 -5.37 -23.70
CA SER A 232 15.43 -5.20 -22.75
C SER A 232 15.45 -6.31 -21.71
N LYS A 233 16.65 -6.70 -21.29
CA LYS A 233 16.88 -7.50 -20.08
C LYS A 233 17.40 -6.65 -18.91
N SER A 234 17.43 -5.33 -19.06
CA SER A 234 17.94 -4.44 -18.00
C SER A 234 17.03 -4.49 -16.79
N GLY A 235 17.61 -4.72 -15.61
CA GLY A 235 16.95 -4.52 -14.32
C GLY A 235 17.18 -3.14 -13.71
N LYS A 236 17.88 -2.25 -14.41
CA LYS A 236 18.16 -0.90 -13.91
C LYS A 236 17.10 0.08 -14.39
N SER A 237 16.46 0.74 -13.44
CA SER A 237 15.56 1.85 -13.72
C SER A 237 16.31 3.04 -14.33
N ARG A 238 15.62 3.80 -15.18
CA ARG A 238 16.19 5.03 -15.75
C ARG A 238 16.30 6.09 -14.65
N PRO A 239 17.28 7.00 -14.74
CA PRO A 239 17.42 8.07 -13.77
C PRO A 239 16.18 8.97 -13.73
N PRO A 240 15.90 9.63 -12.60
CA PRO A 240 14.85 10.65 -12.51
C PRO A 240 15.05 11.73 -13.58
N ILE A 241 13.97 12.15 -14.22
CA ILE A 241 14.00 13.22 -15.24
C ILE A 241 14.19 14.57 -14.57
N THR A 242 13.60 14.72 -13.38
CA THR A 242 13.58 15.96 -12.61
C THR A 242 13.39 15.66 -11.13
N SER A 243 13.55 16.67 -10.28
CA SER A 243 13.27 16.60 -8.84
C SER A 243 12.61 17.89 -8.39
N VAL A 244 11.69 17.82 -7.41
CA VAL A 244 11.04 19.00 -6.83
C VAL A 244 11.98 19.66 -5.81
N PRO A 245 12.53 20.86 -6.09
CA PRO A 245 13.65 21.39 -5.32
C PRO A 245 13.26 21.98 -3.95
N PHE A 246 12.03 22.51 -3.83
CA PHE A 246 11.49 23.08 -2.59
C PHE A 246 10.06 22.61 -2.34
N THR A 247 9.60 22.74 -1.10
CA THR A 247 8.19 22.50 -0.75
C THR A 247 7.41 23.80 -0.91
N PRO A 248 6.42 23.88 -1.82
CA PRO A 248 5.63 25.09 -1.98
C PRO A 248 4.80 25.38 -0.72
N PRO A 249 4.60 26.65 -0.34
CA PRO A 249 3.84 27.00 0.87
C PRO A 249 2.36 26.61 0.77
N ILE A 250 1.84 26.52 -0.46
CA ILE A 250 0.49 26.06 -0.78
C ILE A 250 0.63 24.92 -1.80
N SER A 251 -0.04 23.78 -1.55
CA SER A 251 0.04 22.63 -2.46
C SER A 251 -0.59 22.94 -3.82
N PRO A 252 0.10 22.69 -4.94
CA PRO A 252 -0.49 22.72 -6.29
C PRO A 252 -1.41 21.53 -6.57
N LEU A 253 -1.45 20.52 -5.69
CA LEU A 253 -2.28 19.31 -5.84
C LEU A 253 -3.71 19.56 -5.34
N MET A 254 -4.25 20.76 -5.61
CA MET A 254 -5.53 21.24 -5.12
C MET A 254 -6.20 22.13 -6.16
N GLY A 255 -7.53 22.21 -6.10
CA GLY A 255 -8.30 23.23 -6.82
C GLY A 255 -8.08 23.22 -8.34
N PRO A 256 -7.96 24.39 -9.00
CA PRO A 256 -7.84 24.49 -10.45
C PRO A 256 -6.60 23.79 -11.03
N ALA A 257 -5.47 23.81 -10.33
CA ALA A 257 -4.24 23.19 -10.78
C ALA A 257 -4.38 21.66 -10.85
N LEU A 258 -4.97 21.05 -9.82
CA LEU A 258 -5.30 19.62 -9.84
C LEU A 258 -6.31 19.27 -10.94
N LYS A 259 -7.35 20.10 -11.13
CA LYS A 259 -8.34 19.90 -12.20
C LYS A 259 -7.69 19.93 -13.59
N ALA A 260 -6.80 20.89 -13.84
CA ALA A 260 -6.07 20.99 -15.10
C ALA A 260 -5.12 19.80 -15.31
N PHE A 261 -4.44 19.36 -14.26
CA PHE A 261 -3.61 18.16 -14.29
C PHE A 261 -4.43 16.92 -14.65
N ASN A 262 -5.54 16.66 -13.95
CA ASN A 262 -6.40 15.50 -14.20
C ASN A 262 -6.98 15.52 -15.62
N GLU A 263 -7.45 16.67 -16.11
CA GLU A 263 -7.94 16.79 -17.49
C GLU A 263 -6.85 16.46 -18.51
N THR A 264 -5.63 16.99 -18.29
CA THR A 264 -4.48 16.74 -19.17
C THR A 264 -4.08 15.27 -19.15
N TYR A 265 -3.99 14.68 -17.95
CA TYR A 265 -3.67 13.27 -17.80
C TYR A 265 -4.73 12.40 -18.47
N TYR A 266 -6.03 12.64 -18.22
CA TYR A 266 -7.13 11.92 -18.86
C TYR A 266 -7.05 11.95 -20.39
N ARG A 267 -6.77 13.13 -20.97
CA ARG A 267 -6.65 13.32 -22.43
C ARG A 267 -5.36 12.74 -23.03
N LYS A 268 -4.35 12.44 -22.22
CA LYS A 268 -3.10 11.81 -22.68
C LYS A 268 -3.35 10.43 -23.29
N ALA A 269 -4.33 9.68 -22.78
CA ALA A 269 -4.80 8.46 -23.42
C ALA A 269 -5.78 8.79 -24.54
N LYS A 270 -5.54 8.20 -25.72
CA LYS A 270 -6.46 8.28 -26.85
C LYS A 270 -7.79 7.60 -26.48
N PRO A 271 -8.93 8.04 -27.01
CA PRO A 271 -10.18 7.29 -26.88
C PRO A 271 -10.01 5.84 -27.36
N GLY A 272 -10.65 4.89 -26.68
CA GLY A 272 -10.53 3.46 -26.96
C GLY A 272 -9.32 2.82 -26.27
N THR A 273 -8.77 1.79 -26.91
CA THR A 273 -7.66 1.00 -26.38
C THR A 273 -6.40 1.20 -27.22
N THR A 274 -5.28 1.36 -26.56
CA THR A 274 -3.96 1.50 -27.19
C THR A 274 -2.97 0.56 -26.54
N THR A 275 -2.12 -0.09 -27.35
CA THR A 275 -1.05 -0.96 -26.87
C THR A 275 0.31 -0.42 -27.30
N ARG A 276 1.30 -0.49 -26.39
CA ARG A 276 2.68 -0.11 -26.67
C ARG A 276 3.65 -0.85 -25.75
N THR A 277 4.88 -1.05 -26.20
CA THR A 277 5.95 -1.55 -25.32
C THR A 277 6.60 -0.38 -24.58
N VAL A 278 6.73 -0.51 -23.26
CA VAL A 278 7.35 0.49 -22.38
C VAL A 278 8.40 -0.16 -21.48
N PRO A 279 9.43 0.59 -21.06
CA PRO A 279 10.35 0.10 -20.04
C PRO A 279 9.64 -0.14 -18.70
N PHE A 280 10.06 -1.19 -18.00
CA PHE A 280 9.42 -1.65 -16.75
C PHE A 280 9.26 -0.52 -15.71
N ASP A 281 10.28 0.32 -15.55
CA ASP A 281 10.29 1.41 -14.58
C ASP A 281 9.20 2.46 -14.89
N GLY A 282 8.89 2.67 -16.16
CA GLY A 282 7.81 3.55 -16.59
C GLY A 282 6.42 2.96 -16.31
N PHE A 283 6.30 1.64 -16.37
CA PHE A 283 5.05 0.94 -16.07
C PHE A 283 4.82 0.81 -14.56
N PHE A 284 5.78 0.27 -13.81
CA PHE A 284 5.65 0.01 -12.37
C PHE A 284 5.84 1.25 -11.51
N PHE A 285 6.79 2.11 -11.88
CA PHE A 285 7.30 3.18 -11.02
C PHE A 285 7.26 4.56 -11.69
N PRO A 286 6.14 4.98 -12.32
CA PRO A 286 6.09 6.23 -13.09
C PRO A 286 6.45 7.47 -12.25
N LEU A 287 6.18 7.43 -10.94
CA LEU A 287 6.47 8.53 -10.01
C LEU A 287 7.91 8.54 -9.49
N ASP A 288 8.62 7.42 -9.49
CA ASP A 288 10.04 7.37 -9.11
C ASP A 288 10.90 8.19 -10.09
N ARG A 289 10.40 8.47 -11.30
CA ARG A 289 11.05 9.34 -12.29
C ARG A 289 11.02 10.84 -11.92
N VAL A 290 10.27 11.22 -10.88
CA VAL A 290 10.22 12.58 -10.34
C VAL A 290 10.71 12.56 -8.90
N GLY A 291 11.95 12.97 -8.68
CA GLY A 291 12.54 13.04 -7.35
C GLY A 291 11.74 13.94 -6.40
N ARG A 292 11.52 13.48 -5.17
CA ARG A 292 10.88 14.27 -4.08
C ARG A 292 9.51 14.86 -4.46
N TRP A 293 8.77 14.19 -5.34
CA TRP A 293 7.43 14.63 -5.78
C TRP A 293 6.44 14.79 -4.62
N ASN A 294 6.64 14.07 -3.51
CA ASN A 294 5.87 14.21 -2.29
C ASN A 294 5.89 15.63 -1.68
N ARG A 295 6.89 16.46 -2.01
CA ARG A 295 6.90 17.88 -1.62
C ARG A 295 5.73 18.67 -2.18
N LEU A 296 5.13 18.23 -3.29
CA LEU A 296 3.98 18.90 -3.90
C LEU A 296 2.73 18.87 -3.01
N TYR A 297 2.65 18.00 -1.99
CA TYR A 297 1.56 18.04 -1.02
C TYR A 297 1.66 19.20 -0.02
N GLY A 298 2.74 19.98 -0.05
CA GLY A 298 2.93 21.14 0.81
C GLY A 298 3.61 20.81 2.14
N PRO A 299 3.74 21.81 3.04
CA PRO A 299 4.62 21.72 4.22
C PRO A 299 4.13 20.70 5.26
N ARG A 300 2.84 20.43 5.30
CA ARG A 300 2.23 19.46 6.22
C ARG A 300 2.29 18.02 5.69
N GLY A 301 2.70 17.83 4.44
CA GLY A 301 2.85 16.51 3.83
C GLY A 301 1.55 15.92 3.31
N LEU A 302 1.55 14.59 3.20
CA LEU A 302 0.54 13.79 2.50
C LEU A 302 -0.22 12.91 3.50
N CYS A 303 -1.53 12.87 3.35
CA CYS A 303 -2.38 11.87 3.98
C CYS A 303 -2.98 10.96 2.91
N GLN A 304 -2.78 9.65 3.05
CA GLN A 304 -3.35 8.65 2.15
C GLN A 304 -4.46 7.87 2.86
N HIS A 305 -5.57 7.66 2.18
CA HIS A 305 -6.56 6.64 2.50
C HIS A 305 -6.40 5.49 1.53
N GLN A 306 -6.24 4.26 2.02
CA GLN A 306 -6.38 3.08 1.18
C GLN A 306 -7.31 2.09 1.87
N GLY A 307 -8.42 1.80 1.21
CA GLY A 307 -9.39 0.80 1.64
C GLY A 307 -9.46 -0.35 0.63
N VAL A 308 -9.97 -1.48 1.09
CA VAL A 308 -10.48 -2.58 0.25
C VAL A 308 -11.94 -2.80 0.59
N LEU A 309 -12.77 -2.95 -0.43
CA LEU A 309 -14.20 -3.20 -0.35
C LEU A 309 -14.47 -4.59 -0.94
N PRO A 310 -15.30 -5.44 -0.32
CA PRO A 310 -15.64 -6.75 -0.87
C PRO A 310 -16.33 -6.64 -2.23
N ASP A 311 -16.27 -7.68 -3.05
CA ASP A 311 -16.79 -7.66 -4.43
C ASP A 311 -18.25 -7.17 -4.53
N ASN A 312 -19.11 -7.63 -3.62
CA ASN A 312 -20.52 -7.26 -3.56
C ASN A 312 -20.78 -5.77 -3.23
N ALA A 313 -19.83 -5.10 -2.57
CA ALA A 313 -19.93 -3.69 -2.19
C ALA A 313 -19.00 -2.78 -3.02
N GLY A 314 -18.13 -3.35 -3.86
CA GLY A 314 -17.08 -2.60 -4.56
C GLY A 314 -17.61 -1.46 -5.43
N ARG A 315 -18.68 -1.70 -6.18
CA ARG A 315 -19.27 -0.71 -7.10
C ARG A 315 -19.79 0.53 -6.36
N ASP A 316 -20.64 0.31 -5.36
CA ASP A 316 -21.29 1.39 -4.61
C ASP A 316 -20.32 2.02 -3.60
N GLY A 317 -19.46 1.22 -2.97
CA GLY A 317 -18.49 1.70 -2.00
C GLY A 317 -17.40 2.58 -2.63
N VAL A 318 -16.87 2.23 -3.81
CA VAL A 318 -15.87 3.09 -4.51
C VAL A 318 -16.50 4.44 -4.88
N ARG A 319 -17.75 4.42 -5.37
CA ARG A 319 -18.52 5.64 -5.62
C ARG A 319 -18.67 6.48 -4.35
N ALA A 320 -19.12 5.87 -3.25
CA ALA A 320 -19.34 6.55 -1.97
C ALA A 320 -18.05 7.19 -1.42
N LEU A 321 -16.90 6.53 -1.55
CA LEU A 321 -15.60 7.08 -1.14
C LEU A 321 -15.21 8.33 -1.96
N ILE A 322 -15.42 8.31 -3.28
CA ILE A 322 -15.14 9.46 -4.15
C ILE A 322 -16.11 10.61 -3.86
N GLU A 323 -17.41 10.31 -3.70
CA GLU A 323 -18.44 11.31 -3.35
C GLU A 323 -18.20 11.92 -1.97
N CYS A 324 -17.72 11.14 -1.00
CA CYS A 324 -17.31 11.64 0.31
C CYS A 324 -16.16 12.66 0.20
N ALA A 325 -15.15 12.38 -0.63
CA ALA A 325 -14.07 13.33 -0.90
C ALA A 325 -14.59 14.63 -1.54
N HIS A 326 -15.54 14.53 -2.48
CA HIS A 326 -16.22 15.69 -3.08
C HIS A 326 -16.97 16.52 -2.03
N ALA A 327 -17.75 15.87 -1.15
CA ALA A 327 -18.51 16.53 -0.10
C ALA A 327 -17.60 17.30 0.88
N HIS A 328 -16.37 16.83 1.09
CA HIS A 328 -15.36 17.52 1.89
C HIS A 328 -14.54 18.57 1.11
N GLY A 329 -14.82 18.78 -0.18
CA GLY A 329 -14.10 19.74 -1.02
C GLY A 329 -12.62 19.41 -1.23
N GLN A 330 -12.29 18.11 -1.23
CA GLN A 330 -10.91 17.62 -1.42
C GLN A 330 -10.86 16.67 -2.61
N GLY A 331 -9.89 16.90 -3.49
CA GLY A 331 -9.58 16.01 -4.61
C GLY A 331 -8.34 15.19 -4.30
N SER A 332 -8.32 13.97 -4.78
CA SER A 332 -7.15 13.10 -4.72
C SER A 332 -6.28 13.30 -5.96
N PHE A 333 -4.98 13.53 -5.77
CA PHE A 333 -4.03 13.63 -6.88
C PHE A 333 -3.76 12.29 -7.54
N LEU A 334 -3.51 11.27 -6.72
CA LEU A 334 -3.30 9.90 -7.18
C LEU A 334 -4.47 9.06 -6.68
N THR A 335 -5.40 8.80 -7.60
CA THR A 335 -6.52 7.91 -7.33
C THR A 335 -6.32 6.62 -8.08
N VAL A 336 -5.98 5.57 -7.34
CA VAL A 336 -5.64 4.26 -7.89
C VAL A 336 -6.73 3.29 -7.47
N LEU A 337 -7.35 2.65 -8.45
CA LEU A 337 -8.36 1.61 -8.26
C LEU A 337 -7.83 0.31 -8.88
N LYS A 338 -7.94 -0.81 -8.19
CA LYS A 338 -7.68 -2.13 -8.77
C LYS A 338 -8.49 -3.19 -8.05
N ARG A 339 -8.62 -4.34 -8.69
CA ARG A 339 -9.21 -5.53 -8.09
C ARG A 339 -8.12 -6.39 -7.44
N PHE A 340 -8.44 -6.94 -6.28
CA PHE A 340 -7.70 -8.01 -5.63
C PHE A 340 -8.41 -9.32 -5.92
N GLY A 341 -7.65 -10.32 -6.38
CA GLY A 341 -8.17 -11.68 -6.60
C GLY A 341 -8.18 -12.53 -5.33
N ALA A 342 -8.39 -13.84 -5.53
CA ALA A 342 -8.66 -14.81 -4.48
C ALA A 342 -7.42 -15.53 -3.90
N VAL A 343 -6.21 -15.18 -4.34
CA VAL A 343 -4.98 -15.77 -3.78
C VAL A 343 -4.84 -15.33 -2.33
N GLU A 344 -4.93 -16.28 -1.41
CA GLU A 344 -4.81 -16.04 0.02
C GLU A 344 -3.35 -15.78 0.41
N SER A 345 -3.14 -14.76 1.25
CA SER A 345 -1.83 -14.49 1.83
C SER A 345 -1.52 -15.45 2.98
N PRO A 346 -0.26 -15.89 3.14
CA PRO A 346 0.15 -16.61 4.34
C PRO A 346 0.20 -15.73 5.61
N GLY A 347 0.09 -14.41 5.50
CA GLY A 347 0.20 -13.47 6.62
C GLY A 347 -1.07 -13.36 7.46
N LEU A 348 -0.95 -13.47 8.79
CA LEU A 348 -2.09 -13.45 9.73
C LEU A 348 -2.97 -12.20 9.61
N THR A 349 -2.34 -11.06 9.41
CA THR A 349 -2.94 -9.72 9.38
C THR A 349 -2.78 -9.07 8.02
N SER A 350 -2.79 -9.85 6.94
CA SER A 350 -2.61 -9.31 5.58
C SER A 350 -3.73 -8.34 5.19
N PHE A 351 -3.37 -7.22 4.55
CA PHE A 351 -4.35 -6.23 4.08
C PHE A 351 -5.14 -6.74 2.87
N PRO A 352 -4.51 -7.22 1.79
CA PRO A 352 -5.24 -7.69 0.62
C PRO A 352 -6.22 -8.83 0.92
N ARG A 353 -7.39 -8.73 0.28
CA ARG A 353 -8.50 -9.69 0.33
C ARG A 353 -9.36 -9.49 -0.92
N PRO A 354 -10.15 -10.49 -1.36
CA PRO A 354 -10.97 -10.38 -2.57
C PRO A 354 -11.84 -9.11 -2.56
N GLY A 355 -11.84 -8.39 -3.69
CA GLY A 355 -12.61 -7.16 -3.83
C GLY A 355 -11.84 -6.02 -4.50
N TYR A 356 -12.31 -4.80 -4.29
CA TYR A 356 -11.79 -3.59 -4.95
C TYR A 356 -11.05 -2.71 -3.96
N THR A 357 -9.79 -2.41 -4.24
CA THR A 357 -9.02 -1.46 -3.43
C THR A 357 -8.92 -0.10 -4.10
N LEU A 358 -9.25 0.94 -3.33
CA LEU A 358 -9.15 2.33 -3.75
C LEU A 358 -8.12 3.05 -2.87
N THR A 359 -7.19 3.74 -3.51
CA THR A 359 -6.23 4.64 -2.87
C THR A 359 -6.56 6.09 -3.21
N LEU A 360 -6.58 6.96 -2.21
CA LEU A 360 -6.85 8.40 -2.33
C LEU A 360 -5.77 9.20 -1.59
N ASP A 361 -5.18 10.18 -2.26
CA ASP A 361 -4.07 10.99 -1.77
C ASP A 361 -4.44 12.47 -1.60
N PHE A 362 -4.39 12.96 -0.36
CA PHE A 362 -4.76 14.32 -0.01
C PHE A 362 -3.60 15.10 0.61
N PRO A 363 -3.40 16.38 0.22
CA PRO A 363 -2.60 17.31 1.02
C PRO A 363 -3.15 17.42 2.45
N ASP A 364 -2.29 17.40 3.47
CA ASP A 364 -2.74 17.59 4.85
C ASP A 364 -3.19 19.04 5.10
N ARG A 365 -4.50 19.25 5.27
CA ARG A 365 -5.12 20.53 5.65
C ARG A 365 -5.55 20.55 7.13
N GLY A 366 -4.92 19.73 7.97
CA GLY A 366 -5.23 19.60 9.39
C GLY A 366 -6.60 18.96 9.61
N GLU A 367 -7.38 19.51 10.54
CA GLU A 367 -8.65 18.96 10.99
C GLU A 367 -9.65 18.65 9.85
N LYS A 368 -9.65 19.46 8.79
CA LYS A 368 -10.51 19.21 7.61
C LYS A 368 -10.17 17.90 6.90
N THR A 369 -8.88 17.61 6.76
CA THR A 369 -8.41 16.36 6.14
C THR A 369 -8.60 15.19 7.09
N LEU A 370 -8.38 15.38 8.41
CA LEU A 370 -8.63 14.33 9.40
C LEU A 370 -10.10 13.88 9.43
N LYS A 371 -11.06 14.82 9.37
CA LYS A 371 -12.49 14.52 9.29
C LYS A 371 -12.87 13.73 8.04
N LEU A 372 -12.36 14.16 6.88
CA LEU A 372 -12.55 13.42 5.63
C LEU A 372 -12.04 11.98 5.76
N LEU A 373 -10.81 11.81 6.22
CA LEU A 373 -10.20 10.50 6.29
C LEU A 373 -10.93 9.58 7.30
N ALA A 374 -11.43 10.12 8.41
CA ALA A 374 -12.25 9.37 9.36
C ALA A 374 -13.57 8.88 8.73
N GLU A 375 -14.20 9.72 7.89
CA GLU A 375 -15.40 9.36 7.16
C GLU A 375 -15.13 8.31 6.07
N LEU A 376 -13.99 8.39 5.40
CA LEU A 376 -13.55 7.36 4.44
C LEU A 376 -13.31 6.00 5.13
N ASP A 377 -12.70 6.00 6.33
CA ASP A 377 -12.58 4.79 7.14
C ASP A 377 -13.96 4.21 7.47
N ARG A 378 -14.88 5.06 7.97
CA ARG A 378 -16.24 4.66 8.33
C ARG A 378 -16.97 4.00 7.15
N ILE A 379 -16.97 4.64 5.98
CA ILE A 379 -17.58 4.09 4.76
C ILE A 379 -16.95 2.74 4.40
N THR A 380 -15.63 2.63 4.50
CA THR A 380 -14.92 1.38 4.19
C THR A 380 -15.33 0.25 5.14
N ILE A 381 -15.38 0.52 6.44
CA ILE A 381 -15.74 -0.47 7.46
C ILE A 381 -17.23 -0.87 7.38
N GLU A 382 -18.14 0.09 7.21
CA GLU A 382 -19.58 -0.19 7.10
C GLU A 382 -19.92 -1.02 5.85
N ALA A 383 -19.14 -0.89 4.79
CA ALA A 383 -19.27 -1.73 3.60
C ALA A 383 -18.69 -3.16 3.78
N GLY A 384 -18.23 -3.53 4.98
CA GLY A 384 -17.59 -4.82 5.27
C GLY A 384 -16.15 -4.91 4.74
N GLY A 385 -15.54 -3.77 4.44
CA GLY A 385 -14.18 -3.67 3.96
C GLY A 385 -13.13 -3.55 5.07
N ALA A 386 -11.93 -3.14 4.69
CA ALA A 386 -10.84 -2.86 5.63
C ALA A 386 -9.91 -1.75 5.14
N VAL A 387 -9.22 -1.15 6.09
CA VAL A 387 -8.30 -0.04 5.85
C VAL A 387 -6.85 -0.50 5.98
N ASN A 388 -5.97 0.02 5.13
CA ASN A 388 -4.56 -0.34 5.12
C ASN A 388 -3.77 0.38 6.25
N PRO A 389 -3.16 -0.33 7.22
CA PRO A 389 -2.50 0.25 8.39
C PRO A 389 -1.24 1.02 8.04
N TYR A 390 -0.48 0.59 7.03
CA TYR A 390 0.77 1.25 6.67
C TYR A 390 0.59 2.43 5.71
N LYS A 391 -0.65 2.76 5.33
CA LYS A 391 -0.97 3.95 4.51
C LYS A 391 -1.42 5.17 5.32
N GLN A 392 -1.59 5.03 6.63
CA GLN A 392 -2.04 6.14 7.48
C GLN A 392 -1.38 6.14 8.86
N HIS A 393 -1.44 7.28 9.57
CA HIS A 393 -0.84 7.47 10.89
C HIS A 393 -1.87 7.69 12.03
N ARG A 394 -3.15 7.45 11.75
CA ARG A 394 -4.28 7.83 12.64
C ARG A 394 -5.34 6.75 12.81
N MET A 395 -5.09 5.54 12.31
CA MET A 395 -6.07 4.43 12.35
C MET A 395 -6.55 4.18 13.78
N SER A 396 -7.85 4.26 14.08
CA SER A 396 -8.31 4.02 15.45
C SER A 396 -8.15 2.54 15.86
N PRO A 397 -8.09 2.24 17.18
CA PRO A 397 -8.15 0.86 17.69
C PRO A 397 -9.32 0.05 17.11
N GLU A 398 -10.51 0.66 17.03
CA GLU A 398 -11.73 0.02 16.55
C GLU A 398 -11.65 -0.30 15.05
N THR A 399 -11.15 0.64 14.25
CA THR A 399 -10.92 0.42 12.81
C THR A 399 -9.89 -0.68 12.58
N PHE A 400 -8.82 -0.72 13.38
CA PHE A 400 -7.80 -1.76 13.28
C PHE A 400 -8.36 -3.14 13.66
N ALA A 401 -9.02 -3.25 14.82
CA ALA A 401 -9.62 -4.49 15.29
C ALA A 401 -10.66 -5.04 14.32
N THR A 402 -11.49 -4.16 13.73
CA THR A 402 -12.49 -4.56 12.73
C THR A 402 -11.84 -4.98 11.41
N SER A 403 -10.80 -4.28 10.97
CA SER A 403 -10.08 -4.59 9.73
C SER A 403 -9.25 -5.89 9.81
N TYR A 404 -8.76 -6.23 11.00
CA TYR A 404 -7.79 -7.31 11.25
C TYR A 404 -8.17 -8.11 12.50
N PRO A 405 -9.25 -8.90 12.48
CA PRO A 405 -9.75 -9.60 13.68
C PRO A 405 -8.74 -10.57 14.32
N ARG A 406 -7.74 -11.01 13.55
CA ARG A 406 -6.65 -11.91 13.99
C ARG A 406 -5.46 -11.17 14.62
N PHE A 407 -5.54 -9.87 14.87
CA PHE A 407 -4.42 -9.10 15.45
C PHE A 407 -3.99 -9.62 16.83
N ALA A 408 -4.90 -10.23 17.60
CA ALA A 408 -4.60 -10.82 18.90
C ALA A 408 -3.67 -12.04 18.79
N GLU A 409 -3.77 -12.83 17.71
CA GLU A 409 -2.84 -13.93 17.43
C GLU A 409 -1.43 -13.39 17.15
N LEU A 410 -1.33 -12.28 16.42
CA LEU A 410 -0.06 -11.59 16.19
C LEU A 410 0.51 -11.02 17.50
N ASP A 411 -0.31 -10.40 18.36
CA ASP A 411 0.18 -9.85 19.64
C ASP A 411 0.70 -10.96 20.56
N ALA A 412 0.05 -12.13 20.59
CA ALA A 412 0.51 -13.29 21.34
C ALA A 412 1.88 -13.83 20.87
N LEU A 413 2.21 -13.64 19.60
CA LEU A 413 3.48 -14.04 18.99
C LEU A 413 4.50 -12.89 18.88
N ARG A 414 4.15 -11.70 19.35
CA ARG A 414 5.02 -10.53 19.32
C ARG A 414 6.32 -10.80 20.09
N ASP A 415 7.43 -10.25 19.59
CA ASP A 415 8.67 -10.24 20.34
C ASP A 415 8.52 -9.24 21.51
N PRO A 416 8.81 -9.63 22.77
CA PRO A 416 8.68 -8.74 23.92
C PRO A 416 9.43 -7.41 23.78
N ALA A 417 10.55 -7.41 23.06
CA ALA A 417 11.36 -6.22 22.80
C ALA A 417 10.90 -5.42 21.58
N MET A 418 9.93 -5.89 20.78
CA MET A 418 9.46 -5.18 19.59
C MET A 418 8.18 -4.39 19.86
N MET A 419 8.19 -3.11 19.46
CA MET A 419 7.06 -2.20 19.62
C MET A 419 7.10 -1.10 18.57
N SER A 420 5.94 -0.60 18.15
CA SER A 420 5.81 0.58 17.29
C SER A 420 4.83 1.59 17.86
N ASP A 421 4.94 2.84 17.42
CA ASP A 421 3.99 3.92 17.75
C ASP A 421 2.57 3.52 17.31
N PHE A 422 2.44 2.88 16.14
CA PHE A 422 1.17 2.33 15.67
C PHE A 422 0.59 1.29 16.63
N TRP A 423 1.40 0.32 17.08
CA TRP A 423 0.91 -0.78 17.93
C TRP A 423 0.52 -0.27 19.32
N LEU A 424 1.30 0.65 19.91
CA LEU A 424 0.93 1.32 21.16
C LEU A 424 -0.41 2.02 21.06
N ARG A 425 -0.64 2.73 19.95
CA ARG A 425 -1.84 3.52 19.71
C ARG A 425 -3.08 2.67 19.43
N THR A 426 -2.93 1.55 18.75
CA THR A 426 -4.06 0.70 18.27
C THR A 426 -4.36 -0.47 19.18
N VAL A 427 -3.35 -1.05 19.83
CA VAL A 427 -3.48 -2.25 20.68
C VAL A 427 -3.10 -1.94 22.13
N GLY A 428 -2.01 -1.20 22.34
CA GLY A 428 -1.47 -0.91 23.68
C GLY A 428 -2.47 -0.22 24.63
N GLY A 429 -3.33 0.66 24.11
CA GLY A 429 -4.39 1.32 24.89
C GLY A 429 -5.58 0.42 25.27
N ALA A 430 -5.82 -0.67 24.54
CA ALA A 430 -6.94 -1.58 24.78
C ALA A 430 -6.69 -2.55 25.95
N SER A 431 -5.43 -2.74 26.35
CA SER A 431 -5.06 -3.56 27.52
C SER A 431 -5.56 -2.98 28.86
N ASN A 432 -6.00 -1.71 28.88
CA ASN A 432 -6.66 -1.08 30.04
C ASN A 432 -8.20 -1.07 29.95
N SER A 433 -8.81 -1.58 28.87
CA SER A 433 -10.27 -1.50 28.64
C SER A 433 -10.96 -2.84 28.41
N THR A 434 -10.26 -3.97 28.57
CA THR A 434 -10.76 -5.33 28.36
C THR A 434 -11.86 -5.80 29.33
N THR A 435 -12.43 -4.94 30.16
CA THR A 435 -13.53 -5.30 31.07
C THR A 435 -14.93 -5.07 30.47
N THR A 436 -15.08 -4.53 29.25
CA THR A 436 -16.41 -4.11 28.73
C THR A 436 -16.81 -4.63 27.35
N ALA A 437 -15.92 -5.29 26.60
CA ALA A 437 -16.20 -5.66 25.20
C ALA A 437 -16.99 -6.97 25.00
N GLU A 438 -17.09 -7.84 26.00
CA GLU A 438 -17.77 -9.15 25.88
C GLU A 438 -19.32 -9.09 25.83
N LYS A 439 -19.94 -7.89 25.81
CA LYS A 439 -21.41 -7.77 25.88
C LYS A 439 -22.14 -7.25 24.63
N ARG A 440 -21.48 -7.05 23.49
CA ARG A 440 -22.11 -6.38 22.33
C ARG A 440 -22.19 -7.17 21.01
N THR A 441 -21.93 -8.47 21.02
CA THR A 441 -22.13 -9.32 19.84
C THR A 441 -23.48 -10.03 19.86
N ALA A 442 -24.57 -9.25 19.75
CA ALA A 442 -25.88 -9.76 19.32
C ALA A 442 -26.74 -8.59 18.85
N GLU A 443 -26.73 -8.33 17.53
CA GLU A 443 -27.86 -7.77 16.75
C GLU A 443 -27.39 -7.47 15.32
N HIS A 444 -27.75 -8.34 14.37
CA HIS A 444 -27.67 -8.07 12.94
C HIS A 444 -28.85 -7.20 12.53
N HIS A 445 -28.59 -5.97 12.06
CA HIS A 445 -29.57 -5.17 11.34
C HIS A 445 -29.18 -5.02 9.87
N ALA A 446 -30.16 -5.25 9.00
CA ALA A 446 -30.08 -5.15 7.56
C ALA A 446 -29.72 -3.72 7.12
N PHE A 447 -28.77 -3.65 6.18
CA PHE A 447 -28.24 -2.43 5.57
C PHE A 447 -29.26 -1.78 4.63
N THR A 448 -29.52 -0.48 4.82
CA THR A 448 -30.23 0.37 3.84
C THR A 448 -29.35 1.56 3.49
N VAL A 449 -29.00 1.68 2.20
CA VAL A 449 -28.24 2.81 1.63
C VAL A 449 -29.08 4.10 1.74
N PRO A 450 -28.53 5.23 2.25
CA PRO A 450 -29.26 6.49 2.28
C PRO A 450 -29.45 7.05 0.86
N LYS A 451 -30.70 7.36 0.47
CA LYS A 451 -31.00 8.13 -0.74
C LYS A 451 -30.63 9.61 -0.54
N VAL A 452 -29.78 10.14 -1.41
CA VAL A 452 -29.51 11.58 -1.54
C VAL A 452 -30.74 12.29 -2.12
N PRO A 453 -31.18 13.45 -1.59
CA PRO A 453 -32.35 14.15 -2.12
C PRO A 453 -32.04 14.84 -3.45
N SER A 454 -32.90 14.62 -4.45
CA SER A 454 -32.90 15.35 -5.73
C SER A 454 -33.30 16.81 -5.52
N PRO A 455 -32.68 17.79 -6.21
CA PRO A 455 -33.09 19.19 -6.11
C PRO A 455 -34.46 19.40 -6.76
N ALA A 456 -35.36 20.07 -6.02
CA ALA A 456 -36.68 20.46 -6.49
C ALA A 456 -36.57 21.55 -7.57
N PHE A 457 -37.16 21.28 -8.74
CA PHE A 457 -37.44 22.30 -9.75
C PHE A 457 -38.61 23.15 -9.26
N ALA A 458 -38.36 24.45 -9.04
CA ALA A 458 -39.42 25.44 -8.89
C ALA A 458 -40.03 25.73 -10.27
N GLN A 459 -41.24 25.24 -10.52
CA GLN A 459 -42.08 25.73 -11.61
C GLN A 459 -42.98 26.86 -11.09
N SER A 460 -42.81 28.02 -11.72
CA SER A 460 -43.71 29.17 -11.68
C SER A 460 -45.06 28.83 -12.32
N GLY A 461 -46.17 29.28 -11.72
CA GLY A 461 -47.46 29.33 -12.42
C GLY A 461 -48.69 29.61 -11.54
N ARG A 462 -49.17 30.87 -11.62
CA ARG A 462 -50.58 31.37 -11.63
C ARG A 462 -51.66 30.29 -11.37
N PHE A 463 -52.61 30.47 -10.46
CA PHE A 463 -53.60 31.54 -10.32
C PHE A 463 -54.10 31.62 -8.87
#